data_AF-A0A674F221-F1
#
_entry.id   AF-A0A674F221-F1
#
_cell.length_a   1.000
_cell.length_b   1.000
_cell.length_c   1.000
_cell.angle_alpha   90.00
_cell.angle_beta   90.00
_cell.angle_gamma   90.00
#
_symmetry.space_group_name_H-M   'P 1'
#
loop_
_entity.id
_entity.type
_entity.pdbx_description
1 polymer ?
#
loop_
_entity_poly.entity_id
_entity_poly.type
_entity_poly.pdbx_seq_one_letter_code
_entity_poly.pdbx_strand_id
1 'polypeptide(L)'
;MWPTPAVSCLKSSSLQQMIQERLKKVQEIKHSVDLSQKDAETEISDSVQVFTDLVRSIERSQAELIEVIEEKQKAAERQAEGLIKELEQEITELQRRSTELEQLSHTEDHLHLLQKMEKLPDVKLKRIQQYAVDVTLDPDTAHPYLIMSEDGKQVRHGGTRLNRPYNPNRFDQVLNILGKEGSSSGRFYYKVNVQVKTMWTLGVARESINRKGNITKKKPQKVGVFVDYEEGQVSFYDVEARSHIYSFTVCTFTEKVYPFLGPGNDKGENSSLLFISPVNHPD
;
A
#
# COMPACT_ATOMS: atom_id res chain seq x y z
N MET A 1 -40.44 116.08 -14.74
CA MET A 1 -40.91 114.83 -15.37
C MET A 1 -40.69 113.68 -14.41
N TRP A 2 -41.76 113.24 -13.74
CA TRP A 2 -41.74 112.00 -12.98
C TRP A 2 -41.98 110.85 -13.97
N PRO A 3 -41.32 109.69 -13.85
CA PRO A 3 -41.57 108.59 -14.77
C PRO A 3 -43.03 108.13 -14.64
N THR A 4 -43.69 107.90 -15.78
CA THR A 4 -45.07 107.42 -15.88
C THR A 4 -45.28 106.10 -15.11
N PRO A 5 -46.35 105.94 -14.31
CA PRO A 5 -46.61 104.76 -13.46
C PRO A 5 -46.60 103.41 -14.20
N ALA A 6 -46.94 103.42 -15.49
CA ALA A 6 -46.98 102.22 -16.32
C ALA A 6 -45.58 101.60 -16.53
N VAL A 7 -44.52 102.41 -16.62
CA VAL A 7 -43.16 101.92 -16.88
C VAL A 7 -42.50 101.34 -15.62
N SER A 8 -42.82 101.86 -14.43
CA SER A 8 -42.37 101.26 -13.17
C SER A 8 -43.10 99.96 -12.86
N CYS A 9 -44.39 99.88 -13.18
CA CYS A 9 -45.20 98.67 -13.02
C CYS A 9 -44.75 97.52 -13.94
N LEU A 10 -44.45 97.81 -15.22
CA LEU A 10 -43.89 96.84 -16.18
C LEU A 10 -42.51 96.30 -15.78
N LYS A 11 -41.62 97.16 -15.25
CA LYS A 11 -40.32 96.70 -14.72
C LYS A 11 -40.49 95.83 -13.46
N SER A 12 -41.50 96.11 -12.64
CA SER A 12 -41.82 95.33 -11.43
C SER A 12 -42.32 93.91 -11.77
N SER A 13 -43.18 93.75 -12.78
CA SER A 13 -43.72 92.44 -13.16
C SER A 13 -42.68 91.51 -13.81
N SER A 14 -41.78 92.06 -14.65
CA SER A 14 -40.68 91.32 -15.25
C SER A 14 -39.68 90.80 -14.21
N LEU A 15 -39.36 91.62 -13.19
CA LEU A 15 -38.49 91.22 -12.10
C LEU A 15 -39.12 90.09 -11.24
N GLN A 16 -40.44 90.15 -10.99
CA GLN A 16 -41.16 89.10 -10.26
C GLN A 16 -41.15 87.75 -10.98
N GLN A 17 -41.30 87.73 -12.31
CA GLN A 17 -41.19 86.48 -13.08
C GLN A 17 -39.79 85.87 -12.97
N MET A 18 -38.75 86.68 -13.10
CA MET A 18 -37.38 86.20 -12.91
C MET A 18 -37.16 85.63 -11.50
N ILE A 19 -37.71 86.26 -10.46
CA ILE A 19 -37.64 85.76 -9.10
C ILE A 19 -38.35 84.40 -9.00
N GLN A 20 -39.57 84.25 -9.53
CA GLN A 20 -40.29 82.97 -9.52
C GLN A 20 -39.53 81.87 -10.26
N GLU A 21 -38.96 82.18 -11.42
CA GLU A 21 -38.19 81.23 -12.20
C GLU A 21 -36.90 80.79 -11.46
N ARG A 22 -36.23 81.73 -10.78
CA ARG A 22 -35.07 81.41 -9.92
C ARG A 22 -35.48 80.59 -8.71
N LEU A 23 -36.61 80.87 -8.07
CA LEU A 23 -37.14 80.06 -6.96
C LEU A 23 -37.45 78.63 -7.42
N LYS A 24 -38.03 78.44 -8.60
CA LYS A 24 -38.28 77.12 -9.18
C LYS A 24 -36.96 76.37 -9.42
N LYS A 25 -35.97 77.01 -10.03
CA LYS A 25 -34.64 76.42 -10.26
C LYS A 25 -33.96 76.03 -8.95
N VAL A 26 -34.08 76.84 -7.90
CA VAL A 26 -33.56 76.50 -6.56
C VAL A 26 -34.22 75.23 -6.01
N GLN A 27 -35.53 75.06 -6.18
CA GLN A 27 -36.22 73.84 -5.75
C GLN A 27 -35.80 72.60 -6.56
N GLU A 28 -35.64 72.75 -7.88
CA GLU A 28 -35.14 71.67 -8.75
C GLU A 28 -33.72 71.24 -8.35
N ILE A 29 -32.83 72.19 -8.07
CA ILE A 29 -31.47 71.90 -7.60
C ILE A 29 -31.49 71.21 -6.24
N LYS A 30 -32.32 71.66 -5.29
CA LYS A 30 -32.45 71.00 -3.98
C LYS A 30 -32.87 69.53 -4.11
N HIS A 31 -33.93 69.27 -4.89
CA HIS A 31 -34.37 67.90 -5.14
C HIS A 31 -33.28 67.05 -5.81
N SER A 32 -32.54 67.62 -6.77
CA SER A 32 -31.42 66.91 -7.41
C SER A 32 -30.30 66.58 -6.44
N VAL A 33 -29.99 67.49 -5.49
CA VAL A 33 -29.00 67.26 -4.45
C VAL A 33 -29.46 66.13 -3.51
N ASP A 34 -30.71 66.17 -3.06
CA ASP A 34 -31.29 65.13 -2.18
C ASP A 34 -31.25 63.75 -2.85
N LEU A 35 -31.60 63.68 -4.14
CA LEU A 35 -31.53 62.43 -4.91
C LEU A 35 -30.08 61.92 -5.02
N SER A 36 -29.14 62.80 -5.37
CA SER A 36 -27.72 62.43 -5.47
C SER A 36 -27.11 61.98 -4.14
N GLN A 37 -27.56 62.55 -3.02
CA GLN A 37 -27.13 62.12 -1.69
C GLN A 37 -27.64 60.71 -1.39
N LYS A 38 -28.91 60.44 -1.69
CA LYS A 38 -29.50 59.11 -1.50
C LYS A 38 -28.85 58.05 -2.39
N ASP A 39 -28.53 58.39 -3.64
CA ASP A 39 -27.82 57.51 -4.56
C ASP A 39 -26.42 57.18 -4.01
N ALA A 40 -25.68 58.19 -3.52
CA ALA A 40 -24.36 57.98 -2.90
C ALA A 40 -24.44 57.12 -1.63
N GLU A 41 -25.45 57.33 -0.77
CA GLU A 41 -25.68 56.49 0.42
C GLU A 41 -25.96 55.04 0.05
N THR A 42 -26.73 54.82 -1.02
CA THR A 42 -27.04 53.48 -1.53
C THR A 42 -25.79 52.80 -2.09
N GLU A 43 -24.99 53.51 -2.90
CA GLU A 43 -23.74 52.97 -3.46
C GLU A 43 -22.71 52.64 -2.36
N ILE A 44 -22.62 53.47 -1.31
CA ILE A 44 -21.78 53.18 -0.14
C ILE A 44 -22.27 51.90 0.56
N SER A 45 -23.58 51.78 0.78
CA SER A 45 -24.17 50.60 1.44
C SER A 45 -23.89 49.32 0.64
N ASP A 46 -24.11 49.35 -0.68
CA ASP A 46 -23.89 48.21 -1.56
C ASP A 46 -22.40 47.80 -1.58
N SER A 47 -21.50 48.78 -1.64
CA SER A 47 -20.06 48.55 -1.59
C SER A 47 -19.62 47.93 -0.27
N VAL A 48 -20.08 48.48 0.87
CA VAL A 48 -19.79 47.95 2.20
C VAL A 48 -20.29 46.52 2.34
N GLN A 49 -21.48 46.22 1.82
CA GLN A 49 -22.05 44.88 1.87
C GLN A 49 -21.16 43.87 1.13
N VAL A 50 -20.70 44.20 -0.09
CA VAL A 50 -19.80 43.34 -0.87
C VAL A 50 -18.49 43.07 -0.13
N PHE A 51 -17.87 44.10 0.46
CA PHE A 51 -16.64 43.90 1.25
C PHE A 51 -16.90 43.08 2.52
N THR A 52 -18.04 43.26 3.17
CA THR A 52 -18.43 42.46 4.33
C THR A 52 -18.61 40.99 3.97
N ASP A 53 -19.24 40.71 2.83
CA ASP A 53 -19.41 39.34 2.32
C ASP A 53 -18.06 38.71 1.96
N LEU A 54 -17.14 39.49 1.36
CA LEU A 54 -15.79 39.04 1.04
C LEU A 54 -14.99 38.70 2.31
N VAL A 55 -15.02 39.56 3.33
CA VAL A 55 -14.35 39.31 4.62
C VAL A 55 -14.89 38.03 5.26
N ARG A 56 -16.21 37.87 5.33
CA ARG A 56 -16.83 36.63 5.85
C ARG A 56 -16.42 35.39 5.06
N SER A 57 -16.27 35.51 3.74
CA SER A 57 -15.81 34.40 2.90
C SER A 57 -14.37 33.99 3.21
N ILE A 58 -13.49 34.97 3.42
CA ILE A 58 -12.08 34.73 3.76
C ILE A 58 -11.97 34.11 5.16
N GLU A 59 -12.69 34.64 6.15
CA GLU A 59 -12.70 34.11 7.51
C GLU A 59 -13.17 32.65 7.55
N ARG A 60 -14.22 32.31 6.79
CA ARG A 60 -14.68 30.92 6.66
C ARG A 60 -13.61 30.03 6.04
N SER A 61 -13.01 30.47 4.93
CA SER A 61 -11.97 29.70 4.23
C SER A 61 -10.73 29.48 5.11
N GLN A 62 -10.39 30.48 5.94
CA GLN A 62 -9.29 30.38 6.90
C GLN A 62 -9.61 29.36 8.00
N ALA A 63 -10.83 29.36 8.55
CA ALA A 63 -11.24 28.40 9.57
C ALA A 63 -11.21 26.96 9.04
N GLU A 64 -11.74 26.73 7.82
CA GLU A 64 -11.70 25.43 7.16
C GLU A 64 -10.27 24.94 6.93
N LEU A 65 -9.36 25.84 6.51
CA LEU A 65 -7.95 25.48 6.31
C LEU A 65 -7.27 25.10 7.64
N ILE A 66 -7.54 25.83 8.73
CA ILE A 66 -7.00 25.53 10.05
C ILE A 66 -7.44 24.13 10.50
N GLU A 67 -8.74 23.82 10.38
CA GLU A 67 -9.29 22.51 10.75
C GLU A 67 -8.60 21.37 9.97
N VAL A 68 -8.41 21.53 8.66
CA VAL A 68 -7.71 20.54 7.83
C VAL A 68 -6.26 20.35 8.28
N ILE A 69 -5.55 21.43 8.65
CA ILE A 69 -4.16 21.34 9.11
C ILE A 69 -4.09 20.60 10.45
N GLU A 70 -4.98 20.92 11.40
CA GLU A 70 -5.03 20.27 12.71
C GLU A 70 -5.33 18.77 12.58
N GLU A 71 -6.31 18.38 11.76
CA GLU A 71 -6.63 16.96 11.55
C GLU A 71 -5.48 16.22 10.83
N LYS A 72 -4.81 16.86 9.87
CA LYS A 72 -3.62 16.27 9.23
C LYS A 72 -2.46 16.09 10.20
N GLN A 73 -2.21 17.07 11.08
CA GLN A 73 -1.18 16.97 12.10
C GLN A 73 -1.50 15.81 13.07
N LYS A 74 -2.74 15.75 13.57
CA LYS A 74 -3.19 14.70 14.50
C LYS A 74 -3.12 13.30 13.88
N ALA A 75 -3.43 13.17 12.60
CA ALA A 75 -3.27 11.90 11.88
C ALA A 75 -1.80 11.47 11.79
N ALA A 76 -0.89 12.39 11.49
CA ALA A 76 0.55 12.12 11.46
C ALA A 76 1.10 11.74 12.84
N GLU A 77 0.65 12.43 13.90
CA GLU A 77 1.01 12.11 15.29
C GLU A 77 0.57 10.69 15.68
N ARG A 78 -0.69 10.32 15.40
CA ARG A 78 -1.17 8.94 15.64
C ARG A 78 -0.38 7.89 14.88
N GLN A 79 0.03 8.18 13.64
CA GLN A 79 0.87 7.27 12.86
C GLN A 79 2.25 7.11 13.49
N ALA A 80 2.86 8.21 13.95
CA ALA A 80 4.14 8.19 14.65
C ALA A 80 4.05 7.42 15.98
N GLU A 81 2.99 7.64 16.77
CA GLU A 81 2.73 6.89 18.01
C GLU A 81 2.64 5.38 17.76
N GLY A 82 1.98 4.96 16.68
CA GLY A 82 1.91 3.55 16.28
C GLY A 82 3.29 2.95 16.01
N LEU A 83 4.13 3.63 15.22
CA LEU A 83 5.48 3.19 14.90
C LEU A 83 6.39 3.17 16.13
N ILE A 84 6.30 4.19 17.00
CA ILE A 84 7.06 4.24 18.26
C ILE A 84 6.70 3.03 19.12
N LYS A 85 5.41 2.73 19.28
CA LYS A 85 4.95 1.60 20.08
C LYS A 85 5.45 0.25 19.54
N GLU A 86 5.47 0.07 18.22
CA GLU A 86 6.03 -1.13 17.59
C GLU A 86 7.53 -1.26 17.88
N LEU A 87 8.29 -0.17 17.74
CA LEU A 87 9.72 -0.16 18.03
C LEU A 87 10.01 -0.40 19.51
N GLU A 88 9.25 0.19 20.43
CA GLU A 88 9.38 -0.04 21.88
C GLU A 88 9.12 -1.51 22.24
N GLN A 89 8.13 -2.14 21.61
CA GLN A 89 7.87 -3.58 21.77
C GLN A 89 9.04 -4.42 21.23
N GLU A 90 9.60 -4.06 20.08
CA GLU A 90 10.75 -4.76 19.52
C GLU A 90 12.00 -4.60 20.39
N ILE A 91 12.26 -3.40 20.92
CA ILE A 91 13.34 -3.15 21.87
C ILE A 91 13.16 -4.01 23.12
N THR A 92 11.94 -4.05 23.69
CA THR A 92 11.64 -4.85 24.87
C THR A 92 11.90 -6.33 24.63
N GLU A 93 11.47 -6.84 23.47
CA GLU A 93 11.68 -8.24 23.08
C GLU A 93 13.17 -8.55 22.82
N LEU A 94 13.91 -7.63 22.19
CA LEU A 94 15.35 -7.76 21.97
C LEU A 94 16.12 -7.76 23.29
N GLN A 95 15.78 -6.87 24.22
CA GLN A 95 16.37 -6.83 25.56
C GLN A 95 16.09 -8.13 26.34
N ARG A 96 14.86 -8.64 26.27
CA ARG A 96 14.51 -9.94 26.86
C ARG A 96 15.35 -11.08 26.27
N ARG A 97 15.50 -11.14 24.94
CA ARG A 97 16.34 -12.16 24.28
C ARG A 97 17.81 -12.02 24.63
N SER A 98 18.32 -10.80 24.71
CA SER A 98 19.71 -10.54 25.10
C SER A 98 20.00 -11.09 26.49
N THR A 99 19.11 -10.80 27.46
CA THR A 99 19.28 -11.30 28.83
C THR A 99 19.13 -12.83 28.90
N GLU A 100 18.23 -13.43 28.13
CA GLU A 100 18.13 -14.89 28.02
C GLU A 100 19.38 -15.53 27.40
N LEU A 101 19.95 -14.92 26.35
CA LEU A 101 21.19 -15.39 25.73
C LEU A 101 22.39 -15.25 26.68
N GLU A 102 22.48 -14.14 27.41
CA GLU A 102 23.49 -13.95 28.44
C GLU A 102 23.38 -15.04 29.52
N GLN A 103 22.19 -15.30 30.05
CA GLN A 103 21.97 -16.39 31.02
C GLN A 103 22.35 -17.76 30.47
N LEU A 104 22.05 -18.01 29.20
CA LEU A 104 22.38 -19.26 28.52
C LEU A 104 23.88 -19.45 28.32
N SER A 105 24.63 -18.38 28.03
CA SER A 105 26.09 -18.44 27.91
C SER A 105 26.79 -18.82 29.22
N HIS A 106 26.17 -18.56 30.37
CA HIS A 106 26.66 -18.94 31.69
C HIS A 106 26.19 -20.34 32.13
N THR A 107 25.41 -21.04 31.31
CA THR A 107 24.93 -22.40 31.63
C THR A 107 25.93 -23.43 31.11
N GLU A 108 26.60 -24.17 31.99
CA GLU A 108 27.62 -25.18 31.63
C GLU A 108 27.06 -26.43 30.92
N ASP A 109 25.74 -26.59 30.86
CA ASP A 109 25.07 -27.72 30.21
C ASP A 109 24.72 -27.40 28.73
N HIS A 110 25.62 -27.79 27.83
CA HIS A 110 25.47 -27.65 26.38
C HIS A 110 24.23 -28.37 25.81
N LEU A 111 23.67 -29.37 26.50
CA LEU A 111 22.48 -30.09 26.04
C LEU A 111 21.20 -29.28 26.28
N HIS A 112 21.13 -28.55 27.40
CA HIS A 112 20.04 -27.63 27.72
C HIS A 112 20.03 -26.39 26.80
N LEU A 113 21.23 -25.94 26.39
CA LEU A 113 21.42 -24.88 25.40
C LEU A 113 20.80 -25.23 24.04
N LEU A 114 21.06 -26.45 23.54
CA LEU A 114 20.55 -26.94 22.25
C LEU A 114 19.01 -27.02 22.24
N GLN A 115 18.40 -27.51 23.32
CA GLN A 115 16.93 -27.58 23.45
C GLN A 115 16.25 -26.21 23.49
N LYS A 116 16.90 -25.18 24.05
CA LYS A 116 16.36 -23.80 24.08
C LYS A 116 16.56 -23.06 22.76
N MET A 117 17.70 -23.24 22.08
CA MET A 117 17.95 -22.66 20.76
C MET A 117 17.02 -23.23 19.68
N GLU A 118 16.50 -24.44 19.89
CA GLU A 118 15.47 -25.08 19.06
C GLU A 118 14.13 -24.31 19.00
N LYS A 119 13.89 -23.34 19.91
CA LYS A 119 12.64 -22.55 19.96
C LYS A 119 12.66 -21.23 19.18
N LEU A 120 13.84 -20.74 18.75
CA LEU A 120 13.95 -19.56 17.88
C LEU A 120 13.29 -19.73 16.49
N PRO A 121 13.39 -20.90 15.84
CA PRO A 121 12.73 -21.20 14.57
C PRO A 121 11.20 -20.99 14.62
N ASP A 122 10.54 -21.31 15.73
CA ASP A 122 9.08 -21.13 15.90
C ASP A 122 8.65 -19.67 15.80
N VAL A 123 9.39 -18.77 16.45
CA VAL A 123 9.08 -17.33 16.45
C VAL A 123 9.40 -16.71 15.08
N LYS A 124 10.50 -17.15 14.45
CA LYS A 124 10.88 -16.69 13.11
C LYS A 124 9.88 -17.16 12.04
N LEU A 125 9.39 -18.40 12.14
CA LEU A 125 8.41 -18.95 11.22
C LEU A 125 7.06 -18.23 11.33
N LYS A 126 6.62 -17.86 12.54
CA LYS A 126 5.41 -17.04 12.75
C LYS A 126 5.52 -15.67 12.07
N ARG A 127 6.65 -14.96 12.25
CA ARG A 127 6.88 -13.67 11.57
C ARG A 127 6.91 -13.82 10.04
N ILE A 128 7.53 -14.86 9.50
CA ILE A 128 7.62 -15.06 8.04
C ILE A 128 6.25 -15.39 7.41
N GLN A 129 5.36 -16.07 8.13
CA GLN A 129 4.02 -16.41 7.66
C GLN A 129 3.13 -15.18 7.40
N GLN A 130 3.46 -14.01 7.94
CA GLN A 130 2.73 -12.77 7.65
C GLN A 130 2.85 -12.32 6.19
N TYR A 131 3.87 -12.80 5.46
CA TYR A 131 4.10 -12.49 4.04
C TYR A 131 3.50 -13.53 3.09
N ALA A 132 2.53 -14.31 3.55
CA ALA A 132 1.94 -15.38 2.76
C ALA A 132 1.23 -14.85 1.50
N VAL A 133 1.49 -15.50 0.36
CA VAL A 133 0.82 -15.19 -0.91
C VAL A 133 0.12 -16.44 -1.45
N ASP A 134 -1.03 -16.23 -2.09
CA ASP A 134 -1.71 -17.30 -2.81
C ASP A 134 -1.05 -17.49 -4.18
N VAL A 135 -0.57 -18.70 -4.47
CA VAL A 135 0.17 -19.01 -5.69
C VAL A 135 -0.68 -19.96 -6.53
N THR A 136 -0.89 -19.60 -7.80
CA THR A 136 -1.48 -20.50 -8.80
C THR A 136 -0.42 -20.96 -9.80
N LEU A 137 -0.56 -22.16 -10.35
CA LEU A 137 0.37 -22.73 -11.31
C LEU A 137 -0.01 -22.32 -12.75
N ASP A 138 0.99 -22.06 -13.59
CA ASP A 138 0.78 -21.69 -14.98
C ASP A 138 0.74 -22.93 -15.89
N PRO A 139 -0.45 -23.30 -16.43
CA PRO A 139 -0.60 -24.46 -17.30
C PRO A 139 0.15 -24.35 -18.64
N ASP A 140 0.52 -23.13 -19.06
CA ASP A 140 1.26 -22.89 -20.28
C ASP A 140 2.74 -23.28 -20.17
N THR A 141 3.28 -23.23 -18.96
CA THR A 141 4.66 -23.65 -18.66
C THR A 141 4.78 -25.15 -18.39
N ALA A 142 3.68 -25.81 -18.04
CA ALA A 142 3.65 -27.18 -17.55
C ALA A 142 4.19 -28.21 -18.56
N HIS A 143 5.12 -29.06 -18.12
CA HIS A 143 5.60 -30.17 -18.94
C HIS A 143 4.45 -31.10 -19.37
N PRO A 144 4.46 -31.66 -20.60
CA PRO A 144 3.35 -32.47 -21.14
C PRO A 144 2.94 -33.69 -20.32
N TYR A 145 3.80 -34.20 -19.44
CA TYR A 145 3.48 -35.32 -18.54
C TYR A 145 2.86 -34.89 -17.20
N LEU A 146 2.63 -33.59 -16.99
CA LEU A 146 2.05 -33.08 -15.75
C LEU A 146 0.53 -32.89 -15.89
N ILE A 147 -0.19 -33.35 -14.88
CA ILE A 147 -1.63 -33.14 -14.71
C ILE A 147 -1.82 -32.17 -13.56
N MET A 148 -2.65 -31.15 -13.79
CA MET A 148 -2.98 -30.11 -12.83
C MET A 148 -4.43 -30.27 -12.35
N SER A 149 -4.70 -29.82 -11.13
CA SER A 149 -6.06 -29.64 -10.64
C SER A 149 -6.72 -28.42 -11.31
N GLU A 150 -8.06 -28.41 -11.30
CA GLU A 150 -8.87 -27.33 -11.87
C GLU A 150 -8.64 -25.99 -11.16
N ASP A 151 -8.36 -26.02 -9.85
CA ASP A 151 -8.01 -24.84 -9.05
C ASP A 151 -6.60 -24.28 -9.32
N GLY A 152 -5.79 -24.98 -10.13
CA GLY A 152 -4.42 -24.58 -10.45
C GLY A 152 -3.42 -24.69 -9.30
N LYS A 153 -3.75 -25.36 -8.18
CA LYS A 153 -2.88 -25.42 -6.98
C LYS A 153 -2.14 -26.74 -6.78
N GLN A 154 -2.47 -27.77 -7.57
CA GLN A 154 -1.92 -29.11 -7.42
C GLN A 154 -1.31 -29.59 -8.74
N VAL A 155 -0.23 -30.36 -8.64
CA VAL A 155 0.42 -30.97 -9.80
C VAL A 155 0.93 -32.37 -9.50
N ARG A 156 0.73 -33.30 -10.44
CA ARG A 156 1.30 -34.66 -10.41
C ARG A 156 1.80 -35.10 -11.77
N HIS A 157 2.67 -36.11 -11.75
CA HIS A 157 3.04 -36.85 -12.94
C HIS A 157 1.88 -37.76 -13.39
N GLY A 158 1.48 -37.65 -14.66
CA GLY A 158 0.35 -38.36 -15.25
C GLY A 158 0.66 -39.71 -15.88
N GLY A 159 1.93 -40.12 -15.94
CA GLY A 159 2.35 -41.39 -16.57
C GLY A 159 2.33 -41.39 -18.10
N THR A 160 1.37 -40.68 -18.71
CA THR A 160 1.23 -40.52 -20.16
C THR A 160 1.45 -39.07 -20.59
N ARG A 161 2.05 -38.87 -21.77
CA ARG A 161 2.22 -37.56 -22.38
C ARG A 161 0.85 -37.01 -22.82
N LEU A 162 0.47 -35.86 -22.30
CA LEU A 162 -0.72 -35.14 -22.76
C LEU A 162 -0.42 -34.43 -24.07
N ASN A 163 -1.36 -34.50 -25.01
CA ASN A 163 -1.28 -33.75 -26.27
C ASN A 163 -1.72 -32.30 -26.02
N ARG A 164 -0.76 -31.41 -25.78
CA ARG A 164 -0.99 -29.98 -25.51
C ARG A 164 -0.56 -29.14 -26.72
N PRO A 165 -1.22 -27.99 -26.97
CA PRO A 165 -0.79 -27.04 -28.01
C PRO A 165 0.67 -26.61 -27.79
N TYR A 166 1.38 -26.35 -28.89
CA TYR A 166 2.74 -25.81 -28.83
C TYR A 166 2.73 -24.46 -28.11
N ASN A 167 3.61 -24.31 -27.12
CA ASN A 167 3.84 -23.06 -26.40
C ASN A 167 5.35 -22.93 -26.15
N PRO A 168 5.99 -21.84 -26.58
CA PRO A 168 7.44 -21.66 -26.44
C PRO A 168 7.91 -21.57 -24.98
N ASN A 169 7.02 -21.24 -24.04
CA ASN A 169 7.33 -21.16 -22.61
C ASN A 169 7.17 -22.50 -21.87
N ARG A 170 6.82 -23.58 -22.59
CA ARG A 170 6.55 -24.90 -22.01
C ARG A 170 7.84 -25.69 -21.80
N PHE A 171 8.02 -26.24 -20.60
CA PHE A 171 9.09 -27.22 -20.37
C PHE A 171 8.85 -28.49 -21.20
N ASP A 172 9.84 -28.91 -21.99
CA ASP A 172 9.77 -30.07 -22.87
C ASP A 172 10.76 -31.18 -22.49
N GLN A 173 11.83 -30.82 -21.79
CA GLN A 173 12.92 -31.72 -21.37
C GLN A 173 12.84 -32.12 -19.88
N VAL A 174 12.23 -31.27 -19.05
CA VAL A 174 12.24 -31.41 -17.58
C VAL A 174 10.81 -31.40 -17.02
N LEU A 175 10.53 -32.27 -16.04
CA LEU A 175 9.20 -32.47 -15.43
C LEU A 175 8.80 -31.32 -14.48
N ASN A 176 8.73 -30.08 -14.97
CA ASN A 176 8.53 -28.88 -14.15
C ASN A 176 7.32 -28.04 -14.59
N ILE A 177 6.95 -27.10 -13.72
CA ILE A 177 5.92 -26.08 -13.93
C ILE A 177 6.26 -24.83 -13.11
N LEU A 178 5.89 -23.64 -13.60
CA LEU A 178 6.06 -22.37 -12.89
C LEU A 178 4.76 -21.92 -12.20
N GLY A 179 4.89 -21.11 -11.15
CA GLY A 179 3.81 -20.26 -10.67
C GLY A 179 3.45 -19.19 -11.69
N LYS A 180 2.16 -18.84 -11.78
CA LYS A 180 1.60 -17.84 -12.70
C LYS A 180 1.96 -16.42 -12.25
N GLU A 181 1.86 -16.17 -10.96
CA GLU A 181 2.29 -14.91 -10.36
C GLU A 181 3.77 -14.98 -10.00
N GLY A 182 4.53 -13.97 -10.41
CA GLY A 182 5.89 -13.75 -9.91
C GLY A 182 6.00 -12.37 -9.28
N SER A 183 7.11 -12.14 -8.59
CA SER A 183 7.38 -10.88 -7.88
C SER A 183 8.75 -10.31 -8.26
N SER A 184 8.83 -8.98 -8.39
CA SER A 184 10.06 -8.24 -8.71
C SER A 184 10.56 -7.35 -7.56
N SER A 185 9.87 -7.37 -6.42
CA SER A 185 10.19 -6.63 -5.20
C SER A 185 9.38 -7.19 -4.02
N GLY A 186 9.75 -6.80 -2.79
CA GLY A 186 9.04 -7.18 -1.56
C GLY A 186 9.37 -8.57 -1.02
N ARG A 187 8.65 -8.99 0.02
CA ARG A 187 8.80 -10.29 0.70
C ARG A 187 7.56 -11.14 0.44
N PHE A 188 7.75 -12.41 0.13
CA PHE A 188 6.64 -13.34 -0.05
C PHE A 188 6.99 -14.74 0.45
N TYR A 189 5.95 -15.45 0.86
CA TYR A 189 6.03 -16.76 1.45
C TYR A 189 4.94 -17.68 0.91
N TYR A 190 5.29 -18.91 0.56
CA TYR A 190 4.33 -19.93 0.16
C TYR A 190 4.72 -21.30 0.72
N LYS A 191 3.73 -22.15 0.97
CA LYS A 191 3.92 -23.50 1.51
C LYS A 191 3.63 -24.52 0.44
N VAL A 192 4.49 -25.53 0.30
CA VAL A 192 4.20 -26.69 -0.55
C VAL A 192 4.21 -27.95 0.29
N ASN A 193 3.12 -28.71 0.22
CA ASN A 193 3.00 -30.02 0.83
C ASN A 193 3.57 -31.08 -0.13
N VAL A 194 4.50 -31.89 0.38
CA VAL A 194 5.22 -32.92 -0.37
C VAL A 194 4.84 -34.34 0.07
N GLN A 195 4.07 -34.50 1.15
CA GLN A 195 3.54 -35.77 1.66
C GLN A 195 4.55 -36.95 1.57
N VAL A 196 4.17 -38.05 0.91
CA VAL A 196 4.90 -39.34 0.85
C VAL A 196 5.92 -39.40 -0.30
N LYS A 197 6.25 -38.27 -0.94
CA LYS A 197 7.12 -38.26 -2.12
C LYS A 197 8.57 -38.63 -1.79
N THR A 198 9.15 -39.57 -2.53
CA THR A 198 10.54 -40.03 -2.34
C THR A 198 11.56 -39.12 -3.04
N MET A 199 11.14 -38.36 -4.06
CA MET A 199 11.96 -37.37 -4.76
C MET A 199 11.12 -36.15 -5.15
N TRP A 200 11.67 -34.96 -4.95
CA TRP A 200 11.07 -33.69 -5.36
C TRP A 200 12.14 -32.59 -5.37
N THR A 201 11.86 -31.49 -6.07
CA THR A 201 12.67 -30.28 -6.09
C THR A 201 11.75 -29.10 -5.86
N LEU A 202 12.09 -28.25 -4.89
CA LEU A 202 11.37 -27.02 -4.56
C LEU A 202 12.39 -25.88 -4.48
N GLY A 203 12.07 -24.72 -5.04
CA GLY A 203 12.92 -23.54 -4.89
C GLY A 203 12.63 -22.46 -5.91
N VAL A 204 13.67 -21.67 -6.18
CA VAL A 204 13.74 -20.60 -7.17
C VAL A 204 15.11 -20.78 -7.85
N ALA A 205 15.19 -20.72 -9.18
CA ALA A 205 16.45 -20.92 -9.90
C ALA A 205 16.72 -19.80 -10.92
N ARG A 206 17.98 -19.33 -10.97
CA ARG A 206 18.55 -18.65 -12.15
C ARG A 206 19.18 -19.70 -13.06
N GLU A 207 19.31 -19.40 -14.36
CA GLU A 207 19.80 -20.33 -15.39
C GLU A 207 21.20 -20.93 -15.13
N SER A 208 22.05 -20.25 -14.35
CA SER A 208 23.49 -20.51 -14.23
C SER A 208 23.97 -21.33 -13.01
N ILE A 209 23.09 -21.99 -12.25
CA ILE A 209 23.49 -22.60 -10.96
C ILE A 209 24.10 -24.01 -11.05
N ASN A 210 25.08 -24.28 -10.19
CA ASN A 210 25.77 -25.57 -10.07
C ASN A 210 24.99 -26.58 -9.19
N ARG A 211 25.03 -27.86 -9.54
CA ARG A 211 24.01 -28.88 -9.17
C ARG A 211 24.47 -30.01 -8.24
N LYS A 212 25.51 -29.82 -7.43
CA LYS A 212 26.04 -30.91 -6.57
C LYS A 212 26.14 -30.52 -5.09
N GLY A 213 25.49 -31.31 -4.24
CA GLY A 213 25.51 -31.25 -2.77
C GLY A 213 24.60 -32.35 -2.17
N ASN A 214 24.88 -32.81 -0.95
CA ASN A 214 24.15 -33.91 -0.30
C ASN A 214 23.22 -33.35 0.80
N ILE A 215 21.93 -33.69 0.80
CA ILE A 215 20.91 -33.16 1.73
C ILE A 215 20.63 -34.19 2.84
N THR A 216 20.48 -33.71 4.07
CA THR A 216 20.40 -34.44 5.35
C THR A 216 19.19 -35.38 5.51
N LYS A 217 19.34 -36.37 6.42
CA LYS A 217 18.53 -37.60 6.60
C LYS A 217 17.14 -37.48 7.28
N LYS A 218 16.51 -36.31 7.35
CA LYS A 218 15.09 -36.18 7.76
C LYS A 218 14.27 -35.73 6.57
N LYS A 219 13.23 -36.49 6.21
CA LYS A 219 12.33 -36.16 5.10
C LYS A 219 11.23 -35.20 5.61
N PRO A 220 11.25 -33.91 5.25
CA PRO A 220 10.17 -33.00 5.61
C PRO A 220 8.90 -33.37 4.82
N GLN A 221 7.72 -33.40 5.45
CA GLN A 221 6.47 -33.62 4.70
C GLN A 221 5.88 -32.31 4.17
N LYS A 222 6.32 -31.16 4.69
CA LYS A 222 5.92 -29.83 4.24
C LYS A 222 7.10 -28.86 4.29
N VAL A 223 7.38 -28.22 3.17
CA VAL A 223 8.49 -27.26 3.04
C VAL A 223 7.94 -25.86 2.81
N GLY A 224 8.42 -24.91 3.61
CA GLY A 224 8.17 -23.48 3.43
C GLY A 224 9.34 -22.86 2.68
N VAL A 225 9.04 -22.05 1.67
CA VAL A 225 10.05 -21.29 0.92
C VAL A 225 9.83 -19.80 1.19
N PHE A 226 10.88 -19.12 1.62
CA PHE A 226 10.88 -17.69 1.92
C PHE A 226 11.90 -16.99 1.03
N VAL A 227 11.50 -15.90 0.39
CA VAL A 227 12.38 -15.07 -0.44
C VAL A 227 12.36 -13.65 0.13
N ASP A 228 13.55 -13.12 0.40
CA ASP A 228 13.78 -11.74 0.83
C ASP A 228 14.61 -11.03 -0.23
N TYR A 229 13.95 -10.19 -1.03
CA TYR A 229 14.61 -9.42 -2.08
C TYR A 229 15.54 -8.34 -1.55
N GLU A 230 15.20 -7.77 -0.40
CA GLU A 230 15.91 -6.62 0.19
C GLU A 230 17.23 -7.09 0.81
N GLU A 231 17.18 -8.21 1.52
CA GLU A 231 18.35 -8.81 2.17
C GLU A 231 19.08 -9.84 1.27
N GLY A 232 18.61 -10.05 0.04
CA GLY A 232 19.23 -10.98 -0.90
C GLY A 232 19.22 -12.42 -0.40
N GLN A 233 18.09 -12.95 0.06
CA GLN A 233 18.01 -14.25 0.72
C GLN A 233 16.92 -15.17 0.15
N VAL A 234 17.23 -16.46 0.04
CA VAL A 234 16.23 -17.52 -0.17
C VAL A 234 16.41 -18.58 0.91
N SER A 235 15.36 -18.84 1.70
CA SER A 235 15.40 -19.72 2.87
C SER A 235 14.35 -20.83 2.77
N PHE A 236 14.72 -22.02 3.23
CA PHE A 236 13.90 -23.23 3.23
C PHE A 236 13.67 -23.69 4.67
N TYR A 237 12.43 -24.07 4.98
CA TYR A 237 12.03 -24.48 6.33
C TYR A 237 11.23 -25.78 6.27
N ASP A 238 11.44 -26.66 7.25
CA ASP A 238 10.52 -27.76 7.54
C ASP A 238 9.37 -27.17 8.35
N VAL A 239 8.17 -27.13 7.76
CA VAL A 239 7.02 -26.47 8.39
C VAL A 239 6.49 -27.27 9.57
N GLU A 240 6.65 -28.59 9.55
CA GLU A 240 6.12 -29.48 10.59
C GLU A 240 7.07 -29.55 11.77
N ALA A 241 8.36 -29.73 11.50
CA ALA A 241 9.41 -29.65 12.52
C ALA A 241 9.70 -28.21 12.95
N ARG A 242 9.10 -27.23 12.25
CA ARG A 242 9.29 -25.79 12.42
C ARG A 242 10.76 -25.36 12.39
N SER A 243 11.60 -26.12 11.71
CA SER A 243 13.04 -25.91 11.72
C SER A 243 13.53 -25.31 10.40
N HIS A 244 14.66 -24.63 10.47
CA HIS A 244 15.36 -24.16 9.28
C HIS A 244 16.08 -25.33 8.59
N ILE A 245 15.93 -25.43 7.27
CA ILE A 245 16.61 -26.42 6.44
C ILE A 245 17.90 -25.82 5.87
N TYR A 246 17.78 -24.71 5.15
CA TYR A 246 18.91 -24.08 4.47
C TYR A 246 18.60 -22.65 4.01
N SER A 247 19.63 -21.80 3.86
CA SER A 247 19.50 -20.46 3.28
C SER A 247 20.61 -20.20 2.27
N PHE A 248 20.22 -19.66 1.12
CA PHE A 248 21.11 -18.92 0.24
C PHE A 248 21.09 -17.46 0.69
N THR A 249 22.24 -16.90 1.02
CA THR A 249 22.40 -15.49 1.44
C THR A 249 23.28 -14.75 0.43
N VAL A 250 23.19 -13.42 0.40
CA VAL A 250 23.95 -12.56 -0.54
C VAL A 250 23.56 -12.82 -2.01
N CYS A 251 22.29 -13.11 -2.26
CA CYS A 251 21.72 -13.25 -3.59
C CYS A 251 21.51 -11.87 -4.22
N THR A 252 22.06 -11.64 -5.40
CA THR A 252 21.73 -10.45 -6.21
C THR A 252 20.61 -10.80 -7.18
N PHE A 253 19.39 -10.31 -6.89
CA PHE A 253 18.24 -10.46 -7.78
C PHE A 253 18.21 -9.31 -8.79
N THR A 254 18.44 -9.60 -10.07
CA THR A 254 18.36 -8.59 -11.15
C THR A 254 17.12 -8.76 -12.01
N GLU A 255 16.33 -9.81 -11.76
CA GLU A 255 15.16 -10.20 -12.54
C GLU A 255 14.07 -10.76 -11.62
N LYS A 256 12.89 -10.93 -12.19
CA LYS A 256 11.69 -11.45 -11.53
C LYS A 256 11.87 -12.93 -11.18
N VAL A 257 11.54 -13.29 -9.94
CA VAL A 257 11.63 -14.67 -9.43
C VAL A 257 10.25 -15.31 -9.45
N TYR A 258 10.23 -16.60 -9.80
CA TYR A 258 9.03 -17.43 -9.82
C TYR A 258 9.21 -18.67 -8.92
N PRO A 259 8.19 -19.02 -8.12
CA PRO A 259 8.12 -20.32 -7.46
C PRO A 259 8.30 -21.45 -8.46
N PHE A 260 9.20 -22.39 -8.15
CA PHE A 260 9.49 -23.55 -8.98
C PHE A 260 9.25 -24.85 -8.22
N LEU A 261 8.49 -25.76 -8.84
CA LEU A 261 8.15 -27.07 -8.29
C LEU A 261 8.48 -28.17 -9.32
N GLY A 262 9.23 -29.18 -8.88
CA GLY A 262 9.59 -30.37 -9.65
C GLY A 262 9.21 -31.65 -8.91
N PRO A 263 8.15 -32.39 -9.30
CA PRO A 263 7.71 -33.60 -8.60
C PRO A 263 8.63 -34.81 -8.65
N GLY A 264 9.73 -34.77 -9.41
CA GLY A 264 10.63 -35.91 -9.58
C GLY A 264 9.99 -37.10 -10.30
N ASN A 265 10.80 -38.09 -10.67
CA ASN A 265 10.32 -39.37 -11.23
C ASN A 265 10.98 -40.51 -10.49
N ASP A 266 10.18 -41.42 -9.95
CA ASP A 266 10.63 -42.72 -9.48
C ASP A 266 9.56 -43.75 -9.86
N LYS A 267 9.99 -44.94 -10.28
CA LYS A 267 9.23 -45.98 -11.01
C LYS A 267 8.06 -46.57 -10.20
N GLY A 268 7.05 -45.74 -9.88
CA GLY A 268 5.82 -46.11 -9.18
C GLY A 268 5.71 -45.57 -7.75
N GLU A 269 6.81 -45.46 -7.00
CA GLU A 269 6.77 -45.09 -5.56
C GLU A 269 6.62 -43.59 -5.27
N ASN A 270 6.72 -42.73 -6.30
CA ASN A 270 6.69 -41.26 -6.16
C ASN A 270 5.46 -40.60 -6.80
N SER A 271 4.36 -41.33 -6.96
CA SER A 271 3.13 -40.87 -7.65
C SER A 271 2.31 -39.81 -6.89
N SER A 272 2.66 -39.52 -5.64
CA SER A 272 1.96 -38.55 -4.77
C SER A 272 2.10 -37.09 -5.28
N LEU A 273 1.10 -36.27 -4.98
CA LEU A 273 0.95 -34.88 -5.40
C LEU A 273 1.92 -33.95 -4.65
N LEU A 274 2.48 -32.93 -5.33
CA LEU A 274 2.93 -31.70 -4.69
C LEU A 274 1.79 -30.69 -4.79
N PHE A 275 1.42 -30.07 -3.68
CA PHE A 275 0.37 -29.03 -3.69
C PHE A 275 0.71 -27.86 -2.79
N ILE A 276 0.34 -26.66 -3.24
CA ILE A 276 0.55 -25.43 -2.48
C ILE A 276 -0.54 -25.35 -1.40
N SER A 277 -0.14 -25.23 -0.14
CA SER A 277 -1.08 -25.12 0.99
C SER A 277 -1.31 -23.65 1.34
N PRO A 278 -2.56 -23.21 1.56
CA PRO A 278 -2.83 -21.87 2.08
C PRO A 278 -2.21 -21.69 3.47
N VAL A 279 -1.79 -20.48 3.78
CA VAL A 279 -1.27 -20.11 5.10
C VAL A 279 -2.43 -19.47 5.86
N ASN A 280 -3.03 -20.21 6.81
CA ASN A 280 -4.05 -19.64 7.68
C ASN A 280 -3.38 -18.68 8.67
N HIS A 281 -3.86 -17.44 8.75
CA HIS A 281 -3.52 -16.53 9.83
C HIS A 281 -4.31 -16.96 11.08
N PRO A 282 -3.66 -17.21 12.22
CA PRO A 282 -4.37 -17.26 13.48
C PRO A 282 -4.78 -15.83 13.85
N ASP A 283 -6.05 -15.68 14.24
CA ASP A 283 -6.57 -14.46 14.89
C ASP A 283 -5.74 -14.07 16.12
#